data_AF-A0A1G0E2G7-F1
#
_entry.id   AF-A0A1G0E2G7-F1
#
_cell.length_a   1.000
_cell.length_b   1.000
_cell.length_c   1.000
_cell.angle_alpha   90.00
_cell.angle_beta   90.00
_cell.angle_gamma   90.00
#
_symmetry.space_group_name_H-M   'P 1'
#
loop_
_entity.id
_entity.type
_entity.pdbx_description
1 polymer ?
#
loop_
_entity_poly.entity_id
_entity_poly.type
_entity_poly.pdbx_seq_one_letter_code
_entity_poly.pdbx_strand_id
1 'polypeptide(L)'
;MPLVSTKEMFKKAYEGGYAIGAFNVNNMEIIQGITEAAKEENAPLILQVSAGARKYANHTYLIKLVEAALIETNLPICLHLDHGDSFELCKSCIDGGFTSVMIDGSHLTFEENIALTRRVVEYAHDKGVVVEGELGRLAGVEDEIQVSHEDAFYTEPDQAIEFVEKTGVDSLAIAIGTSHGAFKFKGEAKLRFDILEEIGRRMPGFPIVLHGASSVLPEYVEIINKFGGKMPGA
;
A
#
# COMPACT_ATOMS: atom_id res chain seq x y z
N MET A 1 -9.65 20.17 -6.28
CA MET A 1 -8.30 20.41 -5.71
C MET A 1 -7.29 19.51 -6.41
N PRO A 2 -5.98 19.82 -6.41
CA PRO A 2 -4.98 18.87 -6.90
C PRO A 2 -4.87 17.64 -5.98
N LEU A 3 -4.28 16.56 -6.48
CA LEU A 3 -3.82 15.43 -5.65
C LEU A 3 -2.85 15.93 -4.58
N VAL A 4 -2.82 15.25 -3.44
CA VAL A 4 -1.90 15.55 -2.34
C VAL A 4 -0.93 14.38 -2.11
N SER A 5 0.25 14.70 -1.57
CA SER A 5 1.20 13.70 -1.09
C SER A 5 0.73 13.11 0.26
N THR A 6 1.10 11.86 0.54
CA THR A 6 0.85 11.22 1.84
C THR A 6 1.63 11.85 2.99
N LYS A 7 2.64 12.69 2.73
CA LYS A 7 3.46 13.34 3.77
C LYS A 7 2.63 14.10 4.80
N GLU A 8 1.73 14.96 4.34
CA GLU A 8 0.85 15.72 5.23
C GLU A 8 -0.28 14.86 5.79
N MET A 9 -0.74 13.85 5.04
CA MET A 9 -1.76 12.91 5.52
C MET A 9 -1.27 12.13 6.73
N PHE A 10 -0.07 11.54 6.65
CA PHE A 10 0.52 10.77 7.73
C PHE A 10 0.90 11.63 8.92
N LYS A 11 1.41 12.84 8.69
CA LYS A 11 1.66 13.78 9.79
C LYS A 11 0.40 14.02 10.62
N LYS A 12 -0.72 14.35 9.97
CA LYS A 12 -2.02 14.54 10.65
C LYS A 12 -2.53 13.26 11.30
N ALA A 13 -2.32 12.10 10.66
CA ALA A 13 -2.69 10.79 11.20
C ALA A 13 -1.99 10.51 12.53
N TYR A 14 -0.68 10.77 12.61
CA TYR A 14 0.07 10.65 13.86
C TYR A 14 -0.34 11.68 14.92
N GLU A 15 -0.54 12.94 14.54
CA GLU A 15 -1.00 13.99 15.46
C GLU A 15 -2.41 13.71 16.00
N GLY A 16 -3.26 13.09 15.20
CA GLY A 16 -4.66 12.78 15.54
C GLY A 16 -4.91 11.37 16.06
N GLY A 17 -3.90 10.48 16.09
CA GLY A 17 -4.05 9.11 16.57
C GLY A 17 -4.94 8.22 15.70
N TYR A 18 -4.85 8.35 14.38
CA TYR A 18 -5.63 7.55 13.42
C TYR A 18 -4.75 7.00 12.29
N ALA A 19 -5.32 6.13 11.45
CA ALA A 19 -4.68 5.60 10.25
C ALA A 19 -5.42 6.06 8.98
N ILE A 20 -4.71 6.10 7.85
CA ILE A 20 -5.29 6.44 6.54
C ILE A 20 -5.58 5.14 5.79
N GLY A 21 -6.80 5.00 5.28
CA GLY A 21 -7.14 3.88 4.40
C GLY A 21 -6.52 4.04 3.02
N ALA A 22 -5.85 2.98 2.54
CA ALA A 22 -5.39 2.85 1.17
C ALA A 22 -6.21 1.76 0.46
N PHE A 23 -6.88 2.14 -0.62
CA PHE A 23 -7.85 1.28 -1.30
C PHE A 23 -7.47 1.10 -2.77
N ASN A 24 -7.33 -0.15 -3.20
CA ASN A 24 -7.03 -0.47 -4.59
C ASN A 24 -8.18 -0.11 -5.52
N VAL A 25 -7.86 0.47 -6.68
CA VAL A 25 -8.86 0.87 -7.69
C VAL A 25 -8.54 0.29 -9.06
N ASN A 26 -9.59 -0.14 -9.76
CA ASN A 26 -9.47 -0.76 -11.09
C ASN A 26 -10.50 -0.21 -12.10
N ASN A 27 -11.60 0.39 -11.66
CA ASN A 27 -12.67 0.90 -12.51
C ASN A 27 -13.43 2.06 -11.83
N MET A 28 -14.47 2.56 -12.50
CA MET A 28 -15.26 3.70 -12.06
C MET A 28 -16.06 3.38 -10.78
N GLU A 29 -16.74 2.23 -10.76
CA GLU A 29 -17.66 1.84 -9.68
C GLU A 29 -16.93 1.69 -8.34
N ILE A 30 -15.71 1.12 -8.35
CA ILE A 30 -14.88 1.00 -7.15
C ILE A 30 -14.45 2.38 -6.65
N ILE A 31 -14.01 3.27 -7.55
CA ILE A 31 -13.63 4.64 -7.18
C ILE A 31 -14.81 5.39 -6.57
N GLN A 32 -16.00 5.29 -7.17
CA GLN A 32 -17.22 5.91 -6.63
C GLN A 32 -17.54 5.37 -5.24
N GLY A 33 -17.60 4.05 -5.06
CA GLY A 33 -17.92 3.45 -3.75
C GLY A 33 -16.95 3.87 -2.65
N ILE A 34 -15.65 3.93 -2.93
CA ILE A 34 -14.64 4.38 -1.94
C ILE A 34 -14.81 5.88 -1.63
N THR A 35 -14.92 6.71 -2.67
CA THR A 35 -14.84 8.17 -2.52
C THR A 35 -16.15 8.77 -2.01
N GLU A 36 -17.30 8.16 -2.30
CA GLU A 36 -18.59 8.50 -1.70
C GLU A 36 -18.59 8.20 -0.19
N ALA A 37 -18.14 7.00 0.21
CA ALA A 37 -18.02 6.65 1.62
C ALA A 37 -17.04 7.58 2.37
N ALA A 38 -15.88 7.87 1.78
CA ALA A 38 -14.94 8.81 2.39
C ALA A 38 -15.49 10.24 2.50
N LYS A 39 -16.40 10.64 1.60
CA LYS A 39 -17.05 11.95 1.65
C LYS A 39 -18.08 12.01 2.77
N GLU A 40 -18.83 10.95 2.99
CA GLU A 40 -19.76 10.83 4.13
C GLU A 40 -19.01 10.95 5.46
N GLU A 41 -17.84 10.32 5.56
CA GLU A 41 -16.97 10.35 6.75
C GLU A 41 -16.06 11.59 6.83
N ASN A 42 -16.05 12.44 5.79
CA ASN A 42 -15.11 13.56 5.65
C ASN A 42 -13.64 13.16 5.91
N ALA A 43 -13.25 12.01 5.37
CA ALA A 43 -11.95 11.39 5.63
C ALA A 43 -10.98 11.56 4.44
N PRO A 44 -9.68 11.82 4.69
CA PRO A 44 -8.66 11.70 3.66
C PRO A 44 -8.44 10.24 3.28
N LEU A 45 -8.03 9.99 2.04
CA LEU A 45 -7.79 8.63 1.57
C LEU A 45 -6.64 8.51 0.56
N ILE A 46 -6.13 7.30 0.41
CA ILE A 46 -5.18 6.92 -0.62
C ILE A 46 -5.92 6.01 -1.61
N LEU A 47 -5.95 6.40 -2.88
CA LEU A 47 -6.34 5.52 -3.98
C LEU A 47 -5.07 4.90 -4.55
N GLN A 48 -4.98 3.58 -4.52
CA GLN A 48 -3.77 2.88 -4.95
C GLN A 48 -4.01 1.98 -6.16
N VAL A 49 -3.00 1.86 -7.00
CA VAL A 49 -3.10 1.21 -8.30
C VAL A 49 -1.94 0.24 -8.45
N SER A 50 -2.22 -1.05 -8.59
CA SER A 50 -1.21 -2.07 -8.88
C SER A 50 -0.82 -2.10 -10.36
N ALA A 51 0.28 -2.78 -10.69
CA ALA A 51 0.67 -3.03 -12.07
C ALA A 51 -0.45 -3.72 -12.89
N GLY A 52 -1.15 -4.68 -12.28
CA GLY A 52 -2.31 -5.36 -12.87
C GLY A 52 -3.48 -4.43 -13.16
N ALA A 53 -3.80 -3.52 -12.23
CA ALA A 53 -4.83 -2.51 -12.42
C ALA A 53 -4.52 -1.57 -13.59
N ARG A 54 -3.25 -1.13 -13.72
CA ARG A 54 -2.80 -0.30 -14.85
C ARG A 54 -2.91 -1.03 -16.17
N LYS A 55 -2.58 -2.33 -16.22
CA LYS A 55 -2.71 -3.17 -17.42
C LYS A 55 -4.18 -3.33 -17.83
N TYR A 56 -5.07 -3.49 -16.86
CA TYR A 56 -6.51 -3.63 -17.08
C TYR A 56 -7.16 -2.32 -17.58
N ALA A 57 -7.02 -1.23 -16.81
CA ALA A 57 -7.75 0.00 -17.03
C ALA A 57 -7.04 1.00 -17.94
N ASN A 58 -5.73 0.83 -18.18
CA ASN A 58 -4.83 1.83 -18.75
C ASN A 58 -4.65 3.07 -17.84
N HIS A 59 -3.41 3.56 -17.79
CA HIS A 59 -3.01 4.72 -17.00
C HIS A 59 -3.91 5.95 -17.20
N THR A 60 -4.27 6.25 -18.45
CA THR A 60 -5.04 7.46 -18.79
C THR A 60 -6.44 7.42 -18.18
N TYR A 61 -7.14 6.29 -18.25
CA TYR A 61 -8.48 6.19 -17.66
C TYR A 61 -8.41 6.28 -16.14
N LEU A 62 -7.44 5.63 -15.50
CA LEU A 62 -7.26 5.72 -14.04
C LEU A 62 -7.06 7.16 -13.57
N ILE A 63 -6.18 7.91 -14.23
CA ILE A 63 -5.97 9.34 -13.92
C ILE A 63 -7.28 10.13 -14.08
N LYS A 64 -8.02 9.91 -15.17
CA LYS A 64 -9.27 10.65 -15.42
C LYS A 64 -10.38 10.31 -14.43
N LEU A 65 -10.46 9.06 -13.98
CA LEU A 65 -11.41 8.66 -12.94
C LEU A 65 -11.04 9.29 -11.58
N VAL A 66 -9.75 9.35 -11.23
CA VAL A 66 -9.29 9.99 -10.00
C VAL A 66 -9.48 11.51 -10.04
N GLU A 67 -9.23 12.15 -11.19
CA GLU A 67 -9.57 13.57 -11.40
C GLU A 67 -11.07 13.85 -11.19
N ALA A 68 -11.95 12.96 -11.69
CA ALA A 68 -13.39 13.07 -11.44
C ALA A 68 -13.73 12.93 -9.96
N ALA A 69 -13.14 11.97 -9.24
CA ALA A 69 -13.34 11.82 -7.80
C ALA A 69 -12.91 13.06 -7.00
N LEU A 70 -11.80 13.70 -7.37
CA LEU A 70 -11.35 14.96 -6.75
C LEU A 70 -12.37 16.09 -6.93
N ILE A 71 -13.01 16.17 -8.10
CA ILE A 71 -14.03 17.18 -8.41
C ILE A 71 -15.30 16.92 -7.59
N GLU A 72 -15.77 15.67 -7.58
CA GLU A 72 -17.03 15.29 -6.95
C GLU A 72 -16.98 15.34 -5.42
N THR A 73 -15.82 15.06 -4.83
CA THR A 73 -15.70 14.95 -3.37
C THR A 73 -15.07 16.16 -2.70
N ASN A 74 -14.16 16.86 -3.39
CA ASN A 74 -13.30 17.89 -2.79
C ASN A 74 -12.56 17.40 -1.52
N LEU A 75 -12.23 16.10 -1.44
CA LEU A 75 -11.43 15.52 -0.37
C LEU A 75 -9.93 15.60 -0.66
N PRO A 76 -9.06 15.51 0.37
CA PRO A 76 -7.65 15.22 0.17
C PRO A 76 -7.47 13.77 -0.31
N ILE A 77 -7.06 13.59 -1.56
CA ILE A 77 -6.82 12.28 -2.17
C ILE A 77 -5.36 12.18 -2.62
N CYS A 78 -4.69 11.09 -2.23
CA CYS A 78 -3.41 10.69 -2.79
C CYS A 78 -3.61 9.60 -3.84
N LEU A 79 -2.85 9.66 -4.94
CA LEU A 79 -2.78 8.59 -5.92
C LEU A 79 -1.43 7.88 -5.80
N HIS A 80 -1.48 6.60 -5.46
CA HIS A 80 -0.34 5.78 -5.08
C HIS A 80 -0.13 4.60 -6.05
N LEU A 81 1.11 4.33 -6.45
CA LEU A 81 1.47 3.09 -7.15
C LEU A 81 1.70 2.01 -6.10
N ASP A 82 0.92 0.94 -6.16
CA ASP A 82 1.03 -0.22 -5.28
C ASP A 82 1.96 -1.28 -5.92
N HIS A 83 2.87 -1.85 -5.13
CA HIS A 83 3.86 -2.85 -5.56
C HIS A 83 4.59 -2.52 -6.88
N GLY A 84 5.29 -1.38 -6.95
CA GLY A 84 6.15 -1.09 -8.09
C GLY A 84 7.35 -2.03 -8.15
N ASP A 85 7.45 -2.86 -9.20
CA ASP A 85 8.51 -3.88 -9.35
C ASP A 85 9.86 -3.35 -9.90
N SER A 86 9.87 -2.11 -10.38
CA SER A 86 11.00 -1.56 -11.12
C SER A 86 11.06 -0.05 -11.03
N PHE A 87 12.27 0.48 -11.20
CA PHE A 87 12.48 1.92 -11.29
C PHE A 87 11.69 2.53 -12.45
N GLU A 88 11.65 1.84 -13.58
CA GLU A 88 10.99 2.29 -14.81
C GLU A 88 9.47 2.40 -14.63
N LEU A 89 8.86 1.45 -13.91
CA LEU A 89 7.45 1.50 -13.54
C LEU A 89 7.15 2.67 -12.59
N CYS A 90 7.94 2.82 -11.52
CA CYS A 90 7.79 3.94 -10.58
C CYS A 90 7.92 5.28 -11.31
N LYS A 91 8.97 5.44 -12.12
CA LYS A 91 9.22 6.61 -12.96
C LYS A 91 8.02 6.91 -13.88
N SER A 92 7.48 5.90 -14.56
CA SER A 92 6.32 6.08 -15.44
C SER A 92 5.08 6.57 -14.67
N CYS A 93 4.88 6.13 -13.43
CA CYS A 93 3.74 6.57 -12.61
C CYS A 93 3.94 8.01 -12.11
N ILE A 94 5.15 8.34 -11.64
CA ILE A 94 5.54 9.69 -11.24
C ILE A 94 5.35 10.67 -12.39
N ASP A 95 5.91 10.38 -13.58
CA ASP A 95 5.76 11.21 -14.78
C ASP A 95 4.31 11.28 -15.26
N GLY A 96 3.50 10.28 -14.89
CA GLY A 96 2.09 10.15 -15.23
C GLY A 96 1.13 10.82 -14.25
N GLY A 97 1.62 11.55 -13.24
CA GLY A 97 0.81 12.33 -12.32
C GLY A 97 0.50 11.67 -10.97
N PHE A 98 1.15 10.56 -10.63
CA PHE A 98 1.06 9.98 -9.29
C PHE A 98 1.77 10.87 -8.27
N THR A 99 1.23 10.93 -7.05
CA THR A 99 1.78 11.77 -5.96
C THR A 99 2.46 10.95 -4.87
N SER A 100 2.38 9.63 -4.99
CA SER A 100 3.12 8.66 -4.18
C SER A 100 3.39 7.40 -5.01
N VAL A 101 4.51 6.72 -4.75
CA VAL A 101 4.79 5.40 -5.32
C VAL A 101 5.39 4.48 -4.28
N MET A 102 5.07 3.20 -4.37
CA MET A 102 5.79 2.13 -3.67
C MET A 102 6.78 1.47 -4.63
N ILE A 103 7.99 1.22 -4.15
CA ILE A 103 8.97 0.36 -4.80
C ILE A 103 9.15 -0.90 -3.94
N ASP A 104 8.78 -2.04 -4.51
CA ASP A 104 8.84 -3.33 -3.85
C ASP A 104 10.09 -4.10 -4.31
N GLY A 105 11.18 -3.89 -3.57
CA GLY A 105 12.42 -4.65 -3.68
C GLY A 105 12.54 -5.77 -2.67
N SER A 106 11.46 -6.15 -1.97
CA SER A 106 11.48 -7.11 -0.85
C SER A 106 11.99 -8.51 -1.24
N HIS A 107 11.91 -8.83 -2.53
CA HIS A 107 12.43 -10.08 -3.08
C HIS A 107 13.94 -10.07 -3.32
N LEU A 108 14.59 -8.91 -3.35
CA LEU A 108 16.02 -8.75 -3.57
C LEU A 108 16.83 -8.97 -2.28
N THR A 109 18.15 -9.02 -2.40
CA THR A 109 19.00 -8.92 -1.20
C THR A 109 18.84 -7.54 -0.55
N PHE A 110 19.11 -7.43 0.76
CA PHE A 110 18.94 -6.18 1.50
C PHE A 110 19.65 -4.98 0.85
N GLU A 111 20.91 -5.16 0.41
CA GLU A 111 21.69 -4.09 -0.23
C GLU A 111 21.17 -3.75 -1.64
N GLU A 112 20.67 -4.72 -2.40
CA GLU A 112 20.04 -4.47 -3.70
C GLU A 112 18.70 -3.74 -3.54
N ASN A 113 17.90 -4.10 -2.53
CA ASN A 113 16.66 -3.40 -2.20
C ASN A 113 16.94 -1.94 -1.81
N ILE A 114 17.95 -1.69 -0.96
CA ILE A 114 18.40 -0.34 -0.63
C ILE A 114 18.80 0.43 -1.89
N ALA A 115 19.61 -0.16 -2.76
CA ALA A 115 20.10 0.50 -3.97
C ALA A 115 18.95 0.85 -4.95
N LEU A 116 18.02 -0.08 -5.17
CA LEU A 116 16.84 0.14 -6.01
C LEU A 116 15.93 1.22 -5.41
N THR A 117 15.62 1.11 -4.13
CA THR A 117 14.73 2.03 -3.42
C THR A 117 15.31 3.44 -3.43
N ARG A 118 16.60 3.60 -3.11
CA ARG A 118 17.26 4.92 -3.12
C ARG A 118 17.22 5.58 -4.50
N ARG A 119 17.40 4.80 -5.58
CA ARG A 119 17.29 5.30 -6.96
C ARG A 119 15.90 5.85 -7.25
N VAL A 120 14.84 5.21 -6.75
CA VAL A 120 13.45 5.70 -6.88
C VAL A 120 13.23 6.95 -6.02
N VAL A 121 13.71 6.95 -4.77
CA VAL A 121 13.63 8.10 -3.85
C VAL A 121 14.25 9.34 -4.46
N GLU A 122 15.50 9.25 -4.94
CA GLU A 122 16.21 10.37 -5.58
C GLU A 122 15.38 10.96 -6.74
N TYR A 123 14.80 10.10 -7.58
CA TYR A 123 14.01 10.56 -8.73
C TYR A 123 12.64 11.17 -8.35
N ALA A 124 11.99 10.60 -7.34
CA ALA A 124 10.66 10.98 -6.88
C ALA A 124 10.70 12.30 -6.09
N HIS A 125 11.66 12.44 -5.18
CA HIS A 125 11.81 13.61 -4.32
C HIS A 125 12.12 14.87 -5.13
N ASP A 126 12.90 14.75 -6.22
CA ASP A 126 13.15 15.83 -7.19
C ASP A 126 11.86 16.40 -7.84
N LYS A 127 10.75 15.64 -7.78
CA LYS A 127 9.44 16.03 -8.33
C LYS A 127 8.38 16.25 -7.25
N GLY A 128 8.77 16.22 -5.97
CA GLY A 128 7.84 16.34 -4.85
C GLY A 128 6.92 15.13 -4.66
N VAL A 129 7.28 13.96 -5.21
CA VAL A 129 6.57 12.69 -5.02
C VAL A 129 7.24 11.91 -3.89
N VAL A 130 6.44 11.29 -3.05
CA VAL A 130 6.91 10.50 -1.89
C VAL A 130 6.98 9.02 -2.20
N VAL A 131 7.88 8.31 -1.51
CA VAL A 131 8.20 6.90 -1.78
C VAL A 131 7.94 6.04 -0.56
N GLU A 132 7.19 4.97 -0.76
CA GLU A 132 7.08 3.84 0.15
C GLU A 132 8.09 2.76 -0.27
N GLY A 133 8.80 2.19 0.70
CA GLY A 133 9.58 0.96 0.50
C GLY A 133 8.98 -0.21 1.26
N GLU A 134 9.40 -1.43 0.94
CA GLU A 134 8.99 -2.65 1.64
C GLU A 134 10.19 -3.44 2.16
N LEU A 135 10.04 -3.96 3.40
CA LEU A 135 11.01 -4.85 4.02
C LEU A 135 10.33 -6.03 4.73
N GLY A 136 10.84 -7.23 4.50
CA GLY A 136 10.19 -8.49 4.87
C GLY A 136 9.40 -9.05 3.69
N ARG A 137 8.91 -10.29 3.79
CA ARG A 137 8.10 -10.91 2.74
C ARG A 137 6.78 -11.41 3.32
N LEU A 138 5.68 -11.08 2.66
CA LEU A 138 4.37 -11.57 3.03
C LEU A 138 4.18 -13.00 2.52
N ALA A 139 3.48 -13.83 3.27
CA ALA A 139 3.05 -15.12 2.73
C ALA A 139 1.86 -14.92 1.77
N GLY A 140 1.77 -15.69 0.68
CA GLY A 140 0.57 -15.68 -0.17
C GLY A 140 0.82 -15.51 -1.67
N VAL A 141 -0.22 -15.10 -2.39
CA VAL A 141 -0.16 -14.76 -3.82
C VAL A 141 0.08 -13.25 -3.91
N GLU A 142 1.31 -12.86 -4.20
CA GLU A 142 1.69 -11.48 -4.55
C GLU A 142 1.69 -11.39 -6.07
N ASP A 143 0.77 -10.66 -6.70
CA ASP A 143 0.83 -10.23 -8.12
C ASP A 143 1.68 -11.11 -9.09
N GLU A 144 1.37 -12.43 -9.16
CA GLU A 144 2.00 -13.50 -9.97
C GLU A 144 3.10 -14.40 -9.31
N ILE A 145 3.53 -14.13 -8.08
CA ILE A 145 4.49 -14.90 -7.28
C ILE A 145 3.78 -15.58 -6.09
N GLN A 146 3.95 -16.90 -5.95
CA GLN A 146 3.55 -17.62 -4.75
C GLN A 146 4.70 -17.64 -3.75
N VAL A 147 4.60 -16.88 -2.67
CA VAL A 147 5.53 -16.96 -1.54
C VAL A 147 5.03 -18.03 -0.59
N SER A 148 5.84 -19.07 -0.36
CA SER A 148 5.50 -20.11 0.59
C SER A 148 5.53 -19.57 2.03
N HIS A 149 4.77 -20.17 2.95
CA HIS A 149 4.84 -19.78 4.36
C HIS A 149 6.23 -20.00 4.99
N GLU A 150 7.07 -20.86 4.39
CA GLU A 150 8.44 -21.12 4.84
C GLU A 150 9.42 -20.04 4.39
N ASP A 151 9.10 -19.32 3.31
CA ASP A 151 9.88 -18.21 2.73
C ASP A 151 9.39 -16.82 3.19
N ALA A 152 8.28 -16.77 3.91
CA ALA A 152 7.78 -15.54 4.52
C ALA A 152 8.60 -15.24 5.79
N PHE A 153 9.24 -14.07 5.81
CA PHE A 153 10.03 -13.62 6.95
C PHE A 153 9.47 -12.29 7.47
N TYR A 154 9.41 -12.20 8.80
CA TYR A 154 9.04 -10.97 9.47
C TYR A 154 10.13 -9.90 9.29
N THR A 155 9.73 -8.63 9.35
CA THR A 155 10.67 -7.53 9.33
C THR A 155 11.52 -7.53 10.62
N GLU A 156 12.84 -7.44 10.47
CA GLU A 156 13.74 -7.24 11.60
C GLU A 156 13.85 -5.74 11.93
N PRO A 157 13.57 -5.29 13.18
CA PRO A 157 13.56 -3.87 13.53
C PRO A 157 14.87 -3.12 13.25
N ASP A 158 16.02 -3.77 13.42
CA ASP A 158 17.33 -3.16 13.10
C ASP A 158 17.48 -2.89 11.60
N GLN A 159 17.05 -3.82 10.75
CA GLN A 159 17.08 -3.64 9.30
C GLN A 159 16.10 -2.56 8.84
N ALA A 160 14.92 -2.45 9.47
CA ALA A 160 13.96 -1.39 9.14
C ALA A 160 14.56 0.01 9.33
N ILE A 161 15.29 0.22 10.43
CA ILE A 161 15.92 1.51 10.72
C ILE A 161 17.05 1.80 9.73
N GLU A 162 17.93 0.83 9.53
CA GLU A 162 19.02 0.96 8.56
C GLU A 162 18.49 1.22 7.14
N PHE A 163 17.40 0.55 6.75
CA PHE A 163 16.76 0.73 5.46
C PHE A 163 16.23 2.16 5.29
N VAL A 164 15.49 2.67 6.26
CA VAL A 164 14.95 4.04 6.24
C VAL A 164 16.09 5.06 6.16
N GLU A 165 17.13 4.90 6.98
CA GLU A 165 18.29 5.80 7.00
C GLU A 165 19.07 5.81 5.68
N LYS A 166 19.28 4.64 5.06
CA LYS A 166 20.06 4.51 3.82
C LYS A 166 19.27 4.88 2.56
N THR A 167 17.95 4.74 2.57
CA THR A 167 17.11 4.97 1.39
C THR A 167 16.46 6.34 1.36
N GLY A 168 16.06 6.88 2.52
CA GLY A 168 15.31 8.13 2.61
C GLY A 168 13.82 8.00 2.23
N VAL A 169 13.24 6.80 2.31
CA VAL A 169 11.79 6.60 2.08
C VAL A 169 10.94 7.40 3.05
N ASP A 170 9.72 7.73 2.62
CA ASP A 170 8.75 8.52 3.40
C ASP A 170 7.80 7.64 4.23
N SER A 171 7.69 6.36 3.87
CA SER A 171 6.94 5.33 4.59
C SER A 171 7.57 3.95 4.38
N LEU A 172 7.33 3.02 5.30
CA LEU A 172 7.84 1.65 5.23
C LEU A 172 6.72 0.63 5.45
N ALA A 173 6.49 -0.22 4.46
CA ALA A 173 5.72 -1.45 4.60
C ALA A 173 6.54 -2.50 5.36
N ILE A 174 5.92 -3.10 6.38
CA ILE A 174 6.53 -4.13 7.21
C ILE A 174 5.72 -5.44 7.18
N ALA A 175 6.42 -6.56 7.20
CA ALA A 175 5.86 -7.89 7.31
C ALA A 175 5.74 -8.31 8.78
N ILE A 176 4.49 -8.34 9.29
CA ILE A 176 4.17 -8.82 10.65
C ILE A 176 3.26 -10.06 10.66
N GLY A 177 3.13 -10.74 9.52
CA GLY A 177 2.33 -11.97 9.39
C GLY A 177 0.99 -11.80 8.69
N THR A 178 0.74 -10.64 8.08
CA THR A 178 -0.37 -10.46 7.14
C THR A 178 -0.05 -11.11 5.79
N SER A 179 -1.08 -11.24 4.96
CA SER A 179 -1.01 -11.84 3.63
C SER A 179 -2.08 -11.24 2.72
N HIS A 180 -1.82 -11.26 1.41
CA HIS A 180 -2.81 -10.82 0.41
C HIS A 180 -3.92 -11.84 0.19
N GLY A 181 -5.05 -11.35 -0.31
CA GLY A 181 -6.23 -12.17 -0.61
C GLY A 181 -7.10 -12.52 0.60
N ALA A 182 -8.08 -13.38 0.34
CA ALA A 182 -9.14 -13.75 1.28
C ALA A 182 -8.72 -14.86 2.27
N PHE A 183 -7.76 -15.71 1.89
CA PHE A 183 -7.34 -16.87 2.68
C PHE A 183 -6.14 -16.54 3.54
N LYS A 184 -6.32 -15.62 4.50
CA LYS A 184 -5.19 -15.00 5.18
C LYS A 184 -4.46 -15.94 6.14
N PHE A 185 -5.21 -16.83 6.79
CA PHE A 185 -4.70 -17.69 7.86
C PHE A 185 -5.19 -19.12 7.68
N LYS A 186 -4.26 -20.09 7.77
CA LYS A 186 -4.61 -21.51 7.96
C LYS A 186 -4.76 -21.81 9.46
N GLY A 187 -5.68 -21.12 10.13
CA GLY A 187 -5.90 -21.24 11.59
C GLY A 187 -5.97 -19.90 12.30
N GLU A 188 -5.55 -19.87 13.57
CA GLU A 188 -5.55 -18.63 14.38
C GLU A 188 -4.59 -17.60 13.79
N ALA A 189 -5.08 -16.36 13.64
CA ALA A 189 -4.29 -15.25 13.14
C ALA A 189 -3.17 -14.92 14.15
N LYS A 190 -1.92 -15.03 13.71
CA LYS A 190 -0.75 -14.67 14.52
C LYS A 190 -0.03 -13.48 13.88
N LEU A 191 -0.31 -12.30 14.41
CA LEU A 191 0.35 -11.06 14.01
C LEU A 191 1.42 -10.67 15.03
N ARG A 192 2.60 -10.31 14.55
CA ARG A 192 3.76 -9.90 15.36
C ARG A 192 3.70 -8.40 15.66
N PHE A 193 2.71 -8.00 16.45
CA PHE A 193 2.56 -6.60 16.88
C PHE A 193 3.77 -6.08 17.68
N ASP A 194 4.52 -6.97 18.32
CA ASP A 194 5.77 -6.64 19.00
C ASP A 194 6.83 -6.04 18.05
N ILE A 195 6.85 -6.45 16.78
CA ILE A 195 7.72 -5.87 15.75
C ILE A 195 7.28 -4.43 15.43
N LEU A 196 5.96 -4.24 15.23
CA LEU A 196 5.39 -2.91 14.98
C LEU A 196 5.64 -1.96 16.16
N GLU A 197 5.45 -2.43 17.40
CA GLU A 197 5.69 -1.65 18.61
C GLU A 197 7.17 -1.24 18.74
N GLU A 198 8.10 -2.17 18.50
CA GLU A 198 9.53 -1.89 18.59
C GLU A 198 10.00 -0.92 17.50
N ILE A 199 9.53 -1.09 16.26
CA ILE A 199 9.80 -0.15 15.17
C ILE A 199 9.22 1.24 15.49
N GLY A 200 7.96 1.31 15.92
CA GLY A 200 7.32 2.58 16.28
C GLY A 200 8.00 3.29 17.45
N ARG A 201 8.55 2.54 18.42
CA ARG A 201 9.33 3.08 19.53
C ARG A 201 10.67 3.67 19.06
N ARG A 202 11.32 3.05 18.08
CA ARG A 202 12.64 3.46 17.59
C ARG A 202 12.57 4.54 16.51
N MET A 203 11.48 4.61 15.75
CA MET A 203 11.22 5.62 14.72
C MET A 203 9.91 6.37 15.02
N PRO A 204 9.85 7.14 16.12
CA PRO A 204 8.61 7.79 16.54
C PRO A 204 8.10 8.78 15.48
N GLY A 205 6.85 8.59 15.05
CA GLY A 205 6.20 9.42 14.03
C GLY A 205 6.59 9.09 12.58
N PHE A 206 7.44 8.07 12.35
CA PHE A 206 7.73 7.60 11.00
C PHE A 206 6.58 6.72 10.47
N PRO A 207 6.01 6.97 9.27
CA PRO A 207 4.87 6.20 8.76
C PRO A 207 5.18 4.73 8.48
N ILE A 208 4.45 3.85 9.17
CA ILE A 208 4.50 2.40 8.96
C ILE A 208 3.23 1.96 8.25
N VAL A 209 3.38 1.08 7.25
CA VAL A 209 2.29 0.63 6.38
C VAL A 209 2.05 -0.87 6.61
N LEU A 210 0.76 -1.23 6.76
CA LEU A 210 0.33 -2.61 6.93
C LEU A 210 -0.37 -3.11 5.68
N HIS A 211 0.34 -3.95 4.94
CA HIS A 211 -0.17 -4.63 3.76
C HIS A 211 -1.08 -5.81 4.15
N GLY A 212 -1.89 -6.29 3.20
CA GLY A 212 -2.76 -7.45 3.42
C GLY A 212 -3.82 -7.28 4.52
N ALA A 213 -4.27 -6.06 4.81
CA ALA A 213 -5.10 -5.73 5.98
C ALA A 213 -6.62 -5.99 5.85
N SER A 214 -7.10 -6.59 4.76
CA SER A 214 -8.54 -6.85 4.57
C SER A 214 -9.12 -7.74 5.68
N SER A 215 -10.22 -7.33 6.33
CA SER A 215 -10.79 -8.09 7.45
C SER A 215 -11.61 -9.32 7.06
N VAL A 216 -11.89 -9.53 5.76
CA VAL A 216 -12.73 -10.62 5.19
C VAL A 216 -13.98 -10.90 6.04
N LEU A 217 -14.99 -10.06 5.91
CA LEU A 217 -16.18 -10.14 6.77
C LEU A 217 -17.02 -11.40 6.46
N PRO A 218 -17.44 -12.16 7.50
CA PRO A 218 -18.23 -13.38 7.31
C PRO A 218 -19.52 -13.17 6.51
N GLU A 219 -20.17 -12.02 6.68
CA GLU A 219 -21.41 -11.69 5.97
C GLU A 219 -21.25 -11.76 4.43
N TYR A 220 -20.13 -11.28 3.90
CA TYR A 220 -19.89 -11.28 2.45
C TYR A 220 -19.48 -12.67 1.95
N VAL A 221 -18.72 -13.41 2.76
CA VAL A 221 -18.39 -14.82 2.49
C VAL A 221 -19.66 -15.67 2.42
N GLU A 222 -20.58 -15.47 3.36
CA GLU A 222 -21.89 -16.13 3.39
C GLU A 222 -22.75 -15.79 2.18
N ILE A 223 -22.81 -14.51 1.79
CA ILE A 223 -23.53 -14.06 0.59
C ILE A 223 -22.97 -14.76 -0.66
N ILE A 224 -21.65 -14.78 -0.84
CA ILE A 224 -20.99 -15.41 -2.00
C ILE A 224 -21.31 -16.91 -2.05
N ASN A 225 -21.16 -17.62 -0.92
CA ASN A 225 -21.45 -19.05 -0.85
C ASN A 225 -22.94 -19.35 -1.10
N LYS A 226 -23.84 -18.49 -0.62
CA LYS A 226 -25.30 -18.62 -0.82
C LYS A 226 -25.69 -18.51 -2.30
N PHE A 227 -25.02 -17.66 -3.07
CA PHE A 227 -25.35 -17.41 -4.49
C PHE A 227 -24.46 -18.17 -5.48
N GLY A 228 -23.84 -19.27 -5.04
CA GLY A 228 -23.16 -20.23 -5.92
C GLY A 228 -21.64 -20.07 -6.03
N GLY A 229 -21.06 -19.10 -5.33
CA GLY A 229 -19.61 -19.01 -5.13
C GLY A 229 -19.08 -20.09 -4.18
N LYS A 230 -17.76 -20.24 -4.12
CA LYS A 230 -17.09 -21.19 -3.23
C LYS A 230 -15.88 -20.53 -2.58
N MET A 231 -16.02 -20.12 -1.33
CA MET A 231 -14.94 -19.53 -0.52
C MET A 231 -14.75 -20.31 0.79
N PRO A 232 -14.37 -21.60 0.74
CA PRO A 232 -14.18 -22.39 1.95
C PRO A 232 -12.91 -21.95 2.70
N GLY A 233 -13.06 -21.48 3.94
CA GLY A 233 -11.93 -21.09 4.80
C GLY A 233 -11.40 -19.67 4.54
N ALA A 234 -12.15 -18.84 3.81
CA ALA A 234 -11.98 -17.39 3.80
C ALA A 234 -12.66 -16.78 5.04
#